data_AF-A0A1I3R0C4-F1
#
_entry.id   AF-A0A1I3R0C4-F1
#
_cell.length_a   1.000
_cell.length_b   1.000
_cell.length_c   1.000
_cell.angle_alpha   90.00
_cell.angle_beta   90.00
_cell.angle_gamma   90.00
#
_symmetry.space_group_name_H-M   'P 1'
#
loop_
_entity.id
_entity.type
_entity.pdbx_description
1 polymer ?
#
loop_
_entity_poly.entity_id
_entity_poly.type
_entity_poly.pdbx_seq_one_letter_code
_entity_poly.pdbx_strand_id
1 'polypeptide(L)'
;MLSKQIIQQSRSILKASFAAVFKAFRFDGRTRHDLHIGGLVAVGFDSDGDYLLTISHAGRGVFSTHTWERIARDREPAYPEAGLGVGIGPIPGLRIAVTEMNDDTGEMRVVSQDGRIILECESSGITVTVITPRK
;
A
#
# COMPACT_ATOMS: atom_id res chain seq x y z
N MET A 1 -15.52 22.52 -21.74
CA MET A 1 -15.24 23.11 -20.41
C MET A 1 -15.97 22.43 -19.24
N LEU A 2 -17.07 21.68 -19.46
CA LEU A 2 -17.89 21.08 -18.38
C LEU A 2 -17.32 19.81 -17.71
N SER A 3 -16.33 19.11 -18.29
CA SER A 3 -15.85 17.82 -17.72
C SER A 3 -14.86 17.96 -16.55
N LYS A 4 -14.09 19.06 -16.50
CA LYS A 4 -13.10 19.27 -15.42
C LYS A 4 -13.75 19.53 -14.06
N GLN A 5 -14.94 20.14 -14.07
CA GLN A 5 -15.64 20.56 -12.84
C GLN A 5 -16.27 19.36 -12.09
N ILE A 6 -16.80 18.38 -12.81
CA ILE A 6 -17.40 17.16 -12.23
C ILE A 6 -16.36 16.26 -11.56
N ILE A 7 -15.17 16.14 -12.17
CA ILE A 7 -14.05 15.33 -11.63
C ILE A 7 -13.49 15.97 -10.35
N GLN A 8 -13.40 17.31 -10.32
CA GLN A 8 -12.93 18.04 -9.15
C GLN A 8 -13.93 17.98 -7.99
N GLN A 9 -15.24 18.04 -8.28
CA GLN A 9 -16.29 17.91 -7.28
C GLN A 9 -16.35 16.49 -6.69
N SER A 10 -16.16 15.45 -7.52
CA SER A 10 -16.14 14.05 -7.07
C SER A 10 -14.95 13.75 -6.16
N ARG A 11 -13.75 14.27 -6.47
CA ARG A 11 -12.56 14.18 -5.60
C ARG A 11 -12.74 14.91 -4.26
N SER A 12 -13.46 16.02 -4.26
CA SER A 12 -13.77 16.79 -3.05
C SER A 12 -14.72 16.04 -2.11
N ILE A 13 -15.78 15.41 -2.66
CA ILE A 13 -16.78 14.65 -1.89
C ILE A 13 -16.17 13.36 -1.30
N LEU A 14 -15.28 12.69 -2.02
CA LEU A 14 -14.51 11.55 -1.50
C LEU A 14 -13.56 11.96 -0.36
N LYS A 15 -12.85 13.09 -0.49
CA LYS A 15 -12.00 13.62 0.60
C LYS A 15 -12.81 14.00 1.84
N ALA A 16 -13.95 14.66 1.66
CA ALA A 16 -14.82 15.09 2.75
C ALA A 16 -15.48 13.89 3.48
N SER A 17 -15.94 12.89 2.74
CA SER A 17 -16.56 11.69 3.31
C SER A 17 -15.54 10.83 4.07
N PHE A 18 -14.31 10.73 3.58
CA PHE A 18 -13.25 9.98 4.26
C PHE A 18 -12.81 10.66 5.56
N ALA A 19 -12.66 11.99 5.56
CA ALA A 19 -12.34 12.76 6.76
C ALA A 19 -13.46 12.69 7.80
N ALA A 20 -14.73 12.67 7.38
CA ALA A 20 -15.87 12.54 8.28
C ALA A 20 -15.96 11.13 8.92
N VAL A 21 -15.74 10.07 8.13
CA VAL A 21 -15.64 8.70 8.63
C VAL A 21 -14.48 8.57 9.63
N PHE A 22 -13.31 9.13 9.30
CA PHE A 22 -12.16 9.15 10.20
C PHE A 22 -12.38 9.96 11.48
N LYS A 23 -13.18 11.04 11.43
CA LYS A 23 -13.50 11.85 12.60
C LYS A 23 -14.54 11.18 13.51
N ALA A 24 -15.41 10.33 12.95
CA ALA A 24 -16.39 9.55 13.71
C ALA A 24 -15.75 8.39 14.49
N PHE A 25 -14.68 7.79 13.96
CA PHE A 25 -13.89 6.79 14.67
C PHE A 25 -12.88 7.47 15.62
N ARG A 26 -13.13 7.40 16.93
CA ARG A 26 -12.15 7.80 17.94
C ARG A 26 -11.04 6.75 18.01
N PHE A 27 -9.88 7.03 17.43
CA PHE A 27 -8.70 6.14 17.43
C PHE A 27 -7.79 6.42 18.63
N ASP A 28 -7.22 5.37 19.23
CA ASP A 28 -6.39 5.46 20.46
C ASP A 28 -4.87 5.60 20.18
N GLY A 29 -4.43 5.38 18.95
CA GLY A 29 -3.01 5.53 18.60
C GLY A 29 -2.72 5.32 17.12
N ARG A 30 -1.59 5.87 16.66
CA ARG A 30 -0.98 5.59 15.36
C ARG A 30 0.41 5.03 15.59
N THR A 31 0.66 3.81 15.15
CA THR A 31 2.01 3.23 15.14
C THR A 31 2.63 3.45 13.78
N ARG A 32 3.90 3.84 13.73
CA ARG A 32 4.65 4.06 12.50
C ARG A 32 5.78 3.04 12.37
N HIS A 33 5.93 2.47 11.17
CA HIS A 33 7.07 1.62 10.79
C HIS A 33 7.64 2.13 9.47
N ASP A 34 8.96 2.08 9.30
CA ASP A 34 9.62 2.45 8.05
C ASP A 34 10.31 1.22 7.44
N LEU A 35 9.95 0.90 6.20
CA LEU A 35 10.43 -0.28 5.47
C LEU A 35 11.41 0.16 4.37
N HIS A 36 12.68 -0.23 4.50
CA HIS A 36 13.70 0.07 3.50
C HIS A 36 13.69 -0.96 2.37
N ILE A 37 13.44 -0.55 1.13
CA ILE A 37 13.29 -1.46 -0.02
C ILE A 37 14.23 -1.08 -1.16
N GLY A 38 14.36 0.21 -1.47
CA GLY A 38 15.18 0.73 -2.58
C GLY A 38 14.63 0.36 -3.96
N GLY A 39 14.40 1.38 -4.79
CA GLY A 39 13.87 1.23 -6.14
C GLY A 39 12.48 0.61 -6.17
N LEU A 40 11.61 1.00 -5.23
CA LEU A 40 10.24 0.48 -5.13
C LEU A 40 9.44 0.82 -6.39
N VAL A 41 8.75 -0.19 -6.93
CA VAL A 41 7.95 -0.09 -8.15
C VAL A 41 6.47 -0.32 -7.85
N ALA A 42 6.13 -1.31 -7.03
CA ALA A 42 4.73 -1.61 -6.74
C ALA A 42 4.55 -2.30 -5.38
N VAL A 43 3.35 -2.20 -4.82
CA VAL A 43 2.97 -2.88 -3.57
C VAL A 43 1.54 -3.40 -3.62
N GLY A 44 1.24 -4.47 -2.90
CA GLY A 44 -0.11 -4.99 -2.76
C GLY A 44 -0.28 -5.88 -1.54
N PHE A 45 -1.45 -5.82 -0.92
CA PHE A 45 -1.82 -6.74 0.15
C PHE A 45 -2.37 -8.04 -0.45
N ASP A 46 -2.08 -9.16 0.19
CA ASP A 46 -2.81 -10.39 -0.10
C ASP A 46 -4.30 -10.25 0.32
N SER A 47 -5.12 -11.25 -0.03
CA SER A 47 -6.57 -11.18 0.21
C SER A 47 -6.95 -11.08 1.68
N ASP A 48 -6.14 -11.67 2.57
CA ASP A 48 -6.41 -11.67 4.00
C ASP A 48 -5.78 -10.45 4.69
N GLY A 49 -4.87 -9.74 4.01
CA GLY A 49 -4.16 -8.58 4.53
C GLY A 49 -3.05 -8.92 5.53
N ASP A 50 -2.69 -10.19 5.64
CA ASP A 50 -1.62 -10.69 6.51
C ASP A 50 -0.22 -10.41 5.94
N TYR A 51 -0.14 -10.19 4.63
CA TYR A 51 1.11 -10.03 3.90
C TYR A 51 1.08 -8.83 2.95
N LEU A 52 2.18 -8.10 2.93
CA LEU A 52 2.45 -7.04 1.95
C LEU A 52 3.51 -7.54 0.96
N LEU A 53 3.09 -7.73 -0.30
CA LEU A 53 4.01 -7.92 -1.41
C LEU A 53 4.60 -6.57 -1.82
N THR A 54 5.91 -6.53 -2.00
CA THR A 54 6.62 -5.38 -2.57
C THR A 54 7.41 -5.83 -3.79
N ILE A 55 7.38 -5.00 -4.83
CA ILE A 55 8.12 -5.21 -6.06
C ILE A 55 9.06 -4.02 -6.24
N SER A 56 10.34 -4.30 -6.45
CA SER A 56 11.37 -3.29 -6.68
C SER A 56 12.25 -3.69 -7.86
N HIS A 57 13.07 -2.76 -8.35
CA HIS A 57 14.07 -3.06 -9.38
C HIS A 57 15.06 -4.17 -8.99
N ALA A 58 15.18 -4.45 -7.69
CA ALA A 58 16.03 -5.51 -7.16
C ALA A 58 15.25 -6.80 -6.83
N GLY A 59 14.04 -6.97 -7.36
CA GLY A 59 13.18 -8.14 -7.17
C GLY A 59 12.04 -7.94 -6.17
N ARG A 60 11.53 -9.04 -5.62
CA ARG A 60 10.29 -9.09 -4.82
C ARG A 60 10.56 -9.26 -3.33
N GLY A 61 9.79 -8.62 -2.47
CA GLY A 61 9.82 -8.84 -1.02
C GLY A 61 8.42 -9.12 -0.47
N VAL A 62 8.35 -9.87 0.63
CA VAL A 62 7.11 -10.03 1.40
C VAL A 62 7.38 -9.62 2.84
N PHE A 63 6.51 -8.76 3.36
CA PHE A 63 6.50 -8.34 4.75
C PHE A 63 5.27 -8.91 5.46
N SER A 64 5.42 -9.30 6.72
CA SER A 64 4.29 -9.57 7.62
C SER A 64 3.64 -8.25 8.02
N THR A 65 2.32 -8.12 7.93
CA THR A 65 1.61 -6.90 8.39
C THR A 65 1.41 -6.89 9.91
N HIS A 66 1.65 -8.03 10.58
CA HIS A 66 1.60 -8.16 12.04
C HIS A 66 2.86 -7.64 12.72
N THR A 67 4.03 -7.91 12.12
CA THR A 67 5.34 -7.55 12.70
C THR A 67 6.11 -6.51 11.90
N TRP A 68 5.70 -6.25 10.65
CA TRP A 68 6.41 -5.39 9.68
C TRP A 68 7.84 -5.85 9.35
N GLU A 69 8.16 -7.10 9.66
CA GLU A 69 9.44 -7.72 9.28
C GLU A 69 9.37 -8.29 7.87
N ARG A 70 10.48 -8.22 7.14
CA ARG A 70 10.61 -8.88 5.84
C ARG A 70 10.84 -10.37 6.05
N ILE A 71 9.89 -11.18 5.61
CA ILE A 71 9.89 -12.64 5.81
C ILE A 71 10.24 -13.42 4.54
N ALA A 72 10.20 -12.78 3.37
CA ALA A 72 10.70 -13.37 2.13
C ALA A 72 11.37 -12.32 1.25
N ARG A 73 12.42 -12.74 0.53
CA ARG A 73 13.10 -11.92 -0.48
C ARG A 73 13.51 -12.79 -1.65
N ASP A 74 13.12 -12.36 -2.83
CA ASP A 74 13.63 -12.86 -4.10
C ASP A 74 14.34 -11.72 -4.82
N ARG A 75 15.53 -11.99 -5.35
CA ARG A 75 16.35 -11.01 -6.06
C ARG A 75 16.15 -11.05 -7.57
N GLU A 76 15.42 -12.04 -8.06
CA GLU A 76 15.06 -12.10 -9.48
C GLU A 76 14.14 -10.92 -9.82
N PRO A 77 14.48 -10.11 -10.84
CA PRO A 77 13.61 -9.05 -11.32
C PRO A 77 12.26 -9.63 -11.77
N ALA A 78 11.18 -9.13 -11.19
CA ALA A 78 9.83 -9.53 -11.55
C ALA A 78 8.91 -8.33 -11.37
N TYR A 79 8.43 -7.78 -12.49
CA TYR A 79 7.58 -6.60 -12.53
C TYR A 79 6.09 -6.99 -12.56
N PRO A 80 5.19 -6.09 -12.17
CA PRO A 80 3.76 -6.33 -12.29
C PRO A 80 3.35 -6.59 -13.74
N GLU A 81 2.38 -7.48 -13.93
CA GLU A 81 1.72 -7.71 -15.22
C GLU A 81 0.23 -7.47 -15.08
N ALA A 82 -0.31 -6.52 -15.86
CA ALA A 82 -1.72 -6.11 -15.80
C ALA A 82 -2.19 -5.74 -14.38
N GLY A 83 -1.36 -5.01 -13.62
CA GLY A 83 -1.64 -4.61 -12.25
C GLY A 83 -1.58 -5.75 -11.22
N LEU A 84 -0.98 -6.89 -11.58
CA LEU A 84 -0.85 -8.05 -10.70
C LEU A 84 0.63 -8.40 -10.47
N GLY A 85 0.99 -8.59 -9.20
CA GLY A 85 2.27 -9.16 -8.77
C GLY A 85 2.13 -10.65 -8.41
N VAL A 86 3.20 -11.42 -8.57
CA VAL A 86 3.25 -12.83 -8.15
C VAL A 86 3.96 -12.96 -6.81
N GLY A 87 3.23 -13.46 -5.81
CA GLY A 87 3.70 -13.67 -4.45
C GLY A 87 4.82 -14.72 -4.34
N ILE A 88 5.60 -14.59 -3.27
CA ILE A 88 6.74 -15.45 -2.92
C ILE A 88 6.67 -15.84 -1.44
N GLY A 89 7.51 -16.78 -0.99
CA GLY A 89 7.58 -17.16 0.43
C GLY A 89 6.26 -17.77 0.93
N PRO A 90 5.58 -17.19 1.94
CA PRO A 90 4.34 -17.75 2.50
C PRO A 90 3.11 -17.61 1.59
N ILE A 91 3.21 -16.83 0.51
CA ILE A 91 2.15 -16.60 -0.48
C ILE A 91 2.63 -16.98 -1.89
N PRO A 92 3.23 -18.17 -2.10
CA PRO A 92 3.92 -18.48 -3.34
C PRO A 92 2.93 -18.63 -4.49
N GLY A 93 3.21 -17.94 -5.61
CA GLY A 93 2.39 -18.02 -6.82
C GLY A 93 1.05 -17.29 -6.76
N LEU A 94 0.68 -16.73 -5.61
CA LEU A 94 -0.56 -15.96 -5.46
C LEU A 94 -0.50 -14.70 -6.34
N ARG A 95 -1.55 -14.44 -7.12
CA ARG A 95 -1.67 -13.21 -7.92
C ARG A 95 -2.30 -12.13 -7.06
N ILE A 96 -1.50 -11.13 -6.72
CA ILE A 96 -1.87 -10.03 -5.82
C ILE A 96 -2.10 -8.77 -6.64
N ALA A 97 -3.24 -8.11 -6.44
CA ALA A 97 -3.46 -6.78 -6.98
C ALA A 97 -2.47 -5.80 -6.38
N VAL A 98 -1.71 -5.12 -7.24
CA VAL A 98 -0.71 -4.14 -6.81
C VAL A 98 -1.09 -2.75 -7.29
N THR A 99 -0.73 -1.76 -6.48
CA THR A 99 -0.63 -0.38 -6.93
C THR A 99 0.80 -0.15 -7.38
N GLU A 100 0.97 0.53 -8.50
CA GLU A 100 2.27 0.89 -9.06
C GLU A 100 2.63 2.32 -8.69
N MET A 101 3.93 2.59 -8.59
CA MET A 101 4.49 3.91 -8.37
C MET A 101 4.02 4.84 -9.48
N ASN A 102 3.66 6.08 -9.13
CA ASN A 102 3.41 7.09 -10.14
C ASN A 102 4.75 7.63 -10.66
N ASP A 103 5.04 7.41 -11.94
CA ASP A 103 6.31 7.83 -12.56
C ASP A 103 6.52 9.35 -12.59
N ASP A 104 5.44 10.14 -12.62
CA ASP A 104 5.53 11.61 -12.65
C ASP A 104 5.87 12.19 -11.26
N THR A 105 5.31 11.60 -10.19
CA THR A 105 5.45 12.13 -8.82
C THR A 105 6.45 11.36 -7.97
N GLY A 106 6.79 10.13 -8.33
CA GLY A 106 7.63 9.23 -7.52
C GLY A 106 6.99 8.83 -6.19
N GLU A 107 5.66 8.99 -6.08
CA GLU A 107 4.89 8.74 -4.85
C GLU A 107 3.75 7.76 -5.11
N MET A 108 3.45 6.93 -4.13
CA MET A 108 2.32 6.01 -4.15
C MET A 108 1.70 5.91 -2.76
N ARG A 109 0.37 5.92 -2.70
CA ARG A 109 -0.37 5.77 -1.44
C ARG A 109 -1.37 4.63 -1.53
N VAL A 110 -1.26 3.67 -0.62
CA VAL A 110 -2.13 2.49 -0.56
C VAL A 110 -2.78 2.42 0.82
N VAL A 111 -4.03 1.97 0.86
CA VAL A 111 -4.78 1.75 2.11
C VAL A 111 -5.24 0.31 2.11
N SER A 112 -5.06 -0.39 3.24
CA SER A 112 -5.59 -1.75 3.40
C SER A 112 -7.10 -1.78 3.24
N GLN A 113 -7.64 -2.95 2.91
CA GLN A 113 -9.08 -3.11 2.69
C GLN A 113 -9.93 -2.71 3.91
N ASP A 114 -9.42 -2.94 5.11
CA ASP A 114 -10.08 -2.57 6.38
C ASP A 114 -9.84 -1.11 6.80
N GLY A 115 -9.06 -0.34 6.04
CA GLY A 115 -8.74 1.05 6.32
C GLY A 115 -7.78 1.27 7.49
N ARG A 116 -7.23 0.23 8.11
CA ARG A 116 -6.39 0.35 9.31
C ARG A 116 -4.93 0.62 8.99
N ILE A 117 -4.46 0.24 7.81
CA ILE A 117 -3.08 0.42 7.39
C ILE A 117 -3.04 1.41 6.24
N ILE A 118 -2.19 2.43 6.39
CA ILE A 118 -1.89 3.40 5.34
C ILE A 118 -0.41 3.25 5.00
N LEU A 119 -0.12 3.04 3.71
CA LEU A 119 1.21 3.01 3.15
C LEU A 119 1.47 4.32 2.40
N GLU A 120 2.51 5.02 2.79
CA GLU A 120 3.08 6.15 2.05
C GLU A 120 4.40 5.68 1.46
N CYS A 121 4.42 5.52 0.15
CA CYS A 121 5.48 4.84 -0.59
C CYS A 121 6.25 5.85 -1.44
N GLU A 122 7.57 5.74 -1.38
CA GLU A 122 8.53 6.45 -2.22
C GLU A 122 9.50 5.43 -2.83
N SER A 123 10.32 5.86 -3.80
CA SER A 123 11.33 4.98 -4.40
C SER A 123 12.27 4.34 -3.37
N SER A 124 12.56 5.02 -2.25
CA SER A 124 13.48 4.54 -1.21
C SER A 124 12.86 3.49 -0.28
N GLY A 125 11.54 3.52 -0.07
CA GLY A 125 10.90 2.71 0.95
C GLY A 125 9.43 3.05 1.20
N ILE A 126 8.89 2.51 2.29
CA ILE A 126 7.49 2.64 2.67
C ILE A 126 7.42 3.12 4.12
N THR A 127 6.70 4.21 4.35
CA THR A 127 6.20 4.57 5.67
C THR A 127 4.86 3.90 5.88
N VAL A 128 4.74 3.10 6.92
CA VAL A 128 3.52 2.39 7.32
C VAL A 128 2.92 3.09 8.52
N THR A 129 1.65 3.45 8.44
CA THR A 129 0.85 3.91 9.58
C THR A 129 -0.24 2.91 9.89
N VAL A 130 -0.21 2.34 11.10
CA VAL A 130 -1.25 1.45 11.62
C VAL A 130 -2.17 2.24 12.54
N ILE A 131 -3.46 2.15 12.29
CA ILE A 131 -4.50 2.85 13.03
C ILE A 131 -5.25 1.86 13.91
N THR A 132 -5.13 2.03 15.23
CA THR A 132 -5.78 1.15 16.20
C THR A 132 -7.10 1.78 16.70
N PRO A 133 -8.25 1.10 16.55
CA PRO A 133 -9.52 1.58 17.10
C PRO A 133 -9.50 1.58 18.64
N ARG A 134 -10.25 2.51 19.25
CA ARG A 134 -10.52 2.47 20.70
C ARG A 134 -11.17 1.14 21.09
N LYS A 135 -10.75 0.61 22.24
CA LYS A 135 -11.51 -0.43 22.95
C LYS A 135 -12.77 0.15 23.58
#